data_AF-F6YJD0-F1
#
_entry.id   AF-F6YJD0-F1
#
_cell.length_a   1.000
_cell.length_b   1.000
_cell.length_c   1.000
_cell.angle_alpha   90.00
_cell.angle_beta   90.00
_cell.angle_gamma   90.00
#
_symmetry.space_group_name_H-M   'P 1'
#
loop_
_entity.id
_entity.type
_entity.pdbx_description
1 polymer ?
#
loop_
_entity_poly.entity_id
_entity_poly.type
_entity_poly.pdbx_seq_one_letter_code
_entity_poly.pdbx_strand_id
1 'polypeptide(L)'
;MDTRFDVSHVRGSNELSTAYSIGPQTDIQLSPTSILFPLQFPANFGIFATFRMSDEARDQDWILLEFKDPQEIPMFSIRILGAEKKQVHFMMRAYNGETCLYEFHDVSRLFQPGY
;
A
#
# COMPACT_ATOMS: atom_id res chain seq x y z
N MET A 1 -14.02 5.95 -21.47
CA MET A 1 -12.63 5.47 -21.62
C MET A 1 -12.58 4.15 -20.89
N ASP A 2 -12.24 3.08 -21.60
CA ASP A 2 -12.20 1.71 -21.08
C ASP A 2 -10.90 1.55 -20.26
N THR A 3 -10.95 1.81 -18.96
CA THR A 3 -9.82 1.61 -18.04
C THR A 3 -9.65 0.10 -17.84
N ARG A 4 -8.96 -0.56 -18.76
CA ARG A 4 -8.44 -1.90 -18.52
C ARG A 4 -7.36 -1.79 -17.46
N PHE A 5 -7.70 -2.17 -16.23
CA PHE A 5 -6.70 -2.45 -15.21
C PHE A 5 -5.75 -3.53 -15.76
N ASP A 6 -4.45 -3.24 -15.81
CA ASP A 6 -3.46 -4.25 -16.17
C ASP A 6 -3.20 -5.08 -14.91
N VAL A 7 -4.07 -6.08 -14.69
CA VAL A 7 -3.98 -7.01 -13.57
C VAL A 7 -4.00 -8.43 -14.12
N SER A 8 -3.01 -9.23 -13.72
CA SER A 8 -2.91 -10.64 -14.11
C SER A 8 -2.75 -11.55 -12.89
N HIS A 9 -3.26 -12.78 -13.01
CA HIS A 9 -3.08 -13.80 -11.99
C HIS A 9 -1.73 -14.49 -12.18
N VAL A 10 -0.95 -14.55 -11.11
CA VAL A 10 0.36 -15.20 -11.09
C VAL A 10 0.47 -16.12 -9.87
N ARG A 11 1.44 -17.04 -9.90
CA ARG A 11 1.78 -17.85 -8.73
C ARG A 11 2.27 -16.93 -7.60
N GLY A 12 1.72 -17.12 -6.41
CA GLY A 12 2.12 -16.39 -5.21
C GLY A 12 3.34 -16.98 -4.51
N SER A 13 3.46 -16.75 -3.20
CA SER A 13 4.58 -17.20 -2.38
C SER A 13 4.69 -18.72 -2.23
N ASN A 14 3.62 -19.46 -2.51
CA ASN A 14 3.61 -20.93 -2.58
C ASN A 14 2.72 -21.44 -3.72
N GLU A 15 2.71 -22.78 -3.93
CA GLU A 15 1.97 -23.45 -5.02
C GLU A 15 0.45 -23.31 -4.95
N LEU A 16 -0.07 -23.02 -3.76
CA LEU A 16 -1.51 -22.94 -3.50
C LEU A 16 -2.00 -21.49 -3.42
N SER A 17 -1.09 -20.52 -3.32
CA SER A 17 -1.43 -19.10 -3.24
C SER A 17 -1.46 -18.45 -4.63
N THR A 18 -2.54 -17.74 -4.92
CA THR A 18 -2.62 -16.82 -6.08
C THR A 18 -2.15 -15.44 -5.66
N ALA A 19 -1.27 -14.84 -6.46
CA ALA A 19 -0.92 -13.43 -6.35
C ALA A 19 -1.47 -12.68 -7.57
N TYR A 20 -1.65 -11.37 -7.40
CA TYR A 20 -2.12 -10.47 -8.44
C TYR A 20 -0.96 -9.56 -8.83
N SER A 21 -0.51 -9.69 -10.08
CA SER A 21 0.48 -8.77 -10.64
C SER A 21 -0.24 -7.52 -11.10
N ILE A 22 0.19 -6.36 -10.60
CA ILE A 22 -0.37 -5.06 -10.91
C ILE A 22 0.60 -4.35 -11.86
N GLY A 23 0.12 -3.98 -13.04
CA GLY A 23 0.91 -3.28 -14.04
C GLY A 23 1.32 -1.86 -13.60
N PRO A 24 2.39 -1.31 -14.16
CA PRO A 24 3.03 -0.07 -13.68
C PRO A 24 2.18 1.21 -13.84
N GLN A 25 1.06 1.16 -14.56
CA GLN A 25 0.14 2.29 -14.75
C GLN A 25 -1.22 2.06 -14.10
N THR A 26 -1.33 1.00 -13.29
CA THR A 26 -2.59 0.60 -12.67
C THR A 26 -2.64 1.13 -11.24
N ASP A 27 -3.54 2.09 -10.99
CA ASP A 27 -3.92 2.51 -9.65
C ASP A 27 -5.23 1.81 -9.25
N ILE A 28 -5.19 1.00 -8.19
CA ILE A 28 -6.35 0.27 -7.70
C ILE A 28 -7.05 1.11 -6.65
N GLN A 29 -8.09 1.80 -7.09
CA GLN A 29 -9.00 2.52 -6.21
C GLN A 29 -10.23 1.67 -5.94
N LEU A 30 -10.38 1.24 -4.70
CA LEU A 30 -11.58 0.55 -4.25
C LEU A 30 -12.69 1.55 -3.98
N SER A 31 -13.92 1.04 -3.95
CA SER A 31 -15.11 1.81 -3.58
C SER A 31 -14.92 2.53 -2.23
N PRO A 32 -15.67 3.61 -1.98
CA PRO A 32 -15.49 4.44 -0.77
C PRO A 32 -15.43 3.59 0.50
N THR A 33 -14.52 3.95 1.42
CA THR A 33 -14.34 3.26 2.70
C THR A 33 -15.66 3.10 3.46
N SER A 34 -16.61 4.03 3.30
CA SER A 34 -17.97 3.96 3.87
C SER A 34 -18.81 2.79 3.38
N ILE A 35 -18.54 2.23 2.19
CA ILE A 35 -19.21 1.02 1.70
C ILE A 35 -18.67 -0.21 2.44
N LEU A 36 -17.36 -0.23 2.70
CA LEU A 36 -16.69 -1.33 3.41
C LEU A 36 -16.89 -1.26 4.93
N PHE A 37 -17.00 -0.04 5.47
CA PHE A 37 -17.14 0.25 6.89
C PHE A 37 -18.28 1.25 7.12
N PRO A 38 -19.55 0.82 7.03
CA PRO A 38 -20.71 1.72 7.00
C PRO A 38 -21.00 2.44 8.31
N LEU A 39 -20.56 1.90 9.44
CA LEU A 39 -20.79 2.50 10.75
C LEU A 39 -19.62 3.39 11.18
N GLN A 40 -18.40 2.85 11.09
CA GLN A 40 -17.16 3.54 11.41
C GLN A 40 -15.97 2.66 11.02
N PHE A 41 -14.84 3.28 10.71
CA PHE A 41 -13.57 2.57 10.63
C PHE A 41 -13.14 2.11 12.04
N PRO A 42 -12.59 0.90 12.20
CA PRO A 42 -12.24 0.37 13.51
C PRO A 42 -11.17 1.22 14.22
N ALA A 43 -11.34 1.43 15.53
CA ALA A 43 -10.39 2.19 16.34
C ALA A 43 -9.03 1.50 16.48
N ASN A 44 -9.00 0.17 16.42
CA ASN A 44 -7.79 -0.65 16.41
C ASN A 44 -7.90 -1.70 15.32
N PHE A 45 -6.84 -1.87 14.52
CA PHE A 45 -6.77 -2.87 13.47
C PHE A 45 -5.31 -3.25 13.21
N GLY A 46 -5.11 -4.38 12.54
CA GLY A 46 -3.82 -4.79 12.02
C GLY A 46 -3.90 -4.93 10.51
N ILE A 47 -2.80 -4.62 9.81
CA ILE A 47 -2.64 -4.89 8.39
C ILE A 47 -1.54 -5.91 8.22
N PHE A 48 -1.84 -6.95 7.46
CA PHE A 48 -0.88 -7.94 7.02
C PHE A 48 -0.89 -7.94 5.50
N ALA A 49 0.27 -7.71 4.90
CA ALA A 49 0.44 -7.71 3.46
C ALA A 49 1.62 -8.60 3.07
N THR A 50 1.40 -9.44 2.07
CA THR A 50 2.46 -10.20 1.39
C THR A 50 2.53 -9.69 -0.03
N PHE A 51 3.65 -9.10 -0.41
CA PHE A 51 3.85 -8.53 -1.73
C PHE A 51 5.26 -8.82 -2.22
N ARG A 52 5.43 -8.74 -3.54
CA ARG A 52 6.75 -8.80 -4.19
C ARG A 52 6.87 -7.59 -5.10
N MET A 53 7.96 -6.85 -4.96
CA MET A 53 8.27 -5.73 -5.83
C MET A 53 8.91 -6.19 -7.14
N SER A 54 8.58 -5.51 -8.24
CA SER A 54 9.43 -5.52 -9.44
C SER A 54 10.72 -4.77 -9.16
N ASP A 55 11.72 -4.89 -10.04
CA ASP A 55 12.98 -4.15 -9.89
C ASP A 55 12.75 -2.64 -9.94
N GLU A 56 11.86 -2.17 -10.83
CA GLU A 56 11.50 -0.75 -10.94
C GLU A 56 10.83 -0.24 -9.66
N ALA A 57 9.91 -1.02 -9.08
CA ALA A 57 9.21 -0.65 -7.84
C ALA A 57 10.15 -0.63 -6.62
N ARG A 58 11.27 -1.37 -6.64
CA ARG A 58 12.28 -1.32 -5.57
C ARG A 58 13.01 0.01 -5.52
N ASP A 59 13.09 0.73 -6.64
CA ASP A 59 13.85 1.96 -6.80
C ASP A 59 12.98 3.21 -6.89
N GLN A 60 11.67 3.06 -6.66
CA GLN A 60 10.69 4.14 -6.67
C GLN A 60 9.95 4.25 -5.35
N ASP A 61 9.39 5.43 -5.08
CA ASP A 61 8.49 5.64 -3.97
C ASP A 61 7.06 5.32 -4.42
N TRP A 62 6.37 4.45 -3.68
CA TRP A 62 5.01 4.04 -4.01
C TRP A 62 4.18 3.76 -2.76
N ILE A 63 2.87 3.71 -2.96
CA ILE A 63 1.87 3.53 -1.90
C ILE A 63 1.44 2.07 -1.89
N LEU A 64 1.65 1.38 -0.76
CA LEU A 64 1.12 0.03 -0.58
C LEU A 64 -0.37 0.05 -0.25
N LEU A 65 -0.77 0.98 0.62
CA LEU A 65 -2.15 1.18 1.02
C LEU A 65 -2.35 2.61 1.49
N GLU A 66 -3.45 3.23 1.09
CA GLU A 66 -3.84 4.55 1.56
C GLU A 66 -5.36 4.63 1.76
N PHE A 67 -5.77 5.21 2.88
CA PHE A 67 -7.15 5.62 3.11
C PHE A 67 -7.20 7.14 3.15
N LYS A 68 -8.16 7.70 2.40
CA LYS A 68 -8.39 9.14 2.32
C LYS A 68 -9.76 9.48 2.88
N ASP A 69 -9.89 10.71 3.36
CA ASP A 69 -11.19 11.30 3.67
C ASP A 69 -11.95 11.69 2.39
N PRO A 70 -13.23 12.09 2.49
CA PRO A 70 -14.01 12.53 1.33
C PRO A 70 -13.46 13.75 0.58
N GLN A 71 -12.45 14.44 1.13
CA GLN A 71 -11.75 15.56 0.50
C GLN A 71 -10.43 15.11 -0.16
N GLU A 72 -10.21 13.79 -0.32
CA GLU A 72 -8.99 13.18 -0.85
C GLU A 72 -7.74 13.45 0.00
N ILE A 73 -7.91 13.81 1.28
CA ILE A 73 -6.80 14.01 2.19
C ILE A 73 -6.44 12.66 2.84
N PRO A 74 -5.18 12.21 2.74
CA PRO A 74 -4.75 10.98 3.40
C PRO A 74 -4.98 11.02 4.91
N MET A 75 -5.73 10.04 5.42
CA MET A 75 -5.92 9.79 6.86
C MET A 75 -5.03 8.68 7.39
N PHE A 76 -4.61 7.78 6.50
CA PHE A 76 -3.76 6.63 6.80
C PHE A 76 -2.98 6.28 5.53
N SER A 77 -1.68 6.00 5.63
CA SER A 77 -0.87 5.61 4.49
C SER A 77 0.28 4.68 4.93
N ILE A 78 0.51 3.61 4.17
CA ILE A 78 1.75 2.84 4.21
C ILE A 78 2.46 3.05 2.88
N ARG A 79 3.63 3.69 2.94
CA ARG A 79 4.45 4.02 1.77
C ARG A 79 5.75 3.25 1.81
N ILE A 80 6.12 2.70 0.67
CA ILE A 80 7.41 2.04 0.45
C ILE A 80 8.29 3.07 -0.24
N LEU A 81 9.33 3.53 0.46
CA LEU A 81 10.28 4.49 -0.08
C LEU A 81 11.48 3.74 -0.64
N GLY A 82 11.35 3.32 -1.90
CA GLY A 82 12.36 2.60 -2.66
C GLY A 82 13.43 3.50 -3.27
N ALA A 83 13.22 4.81 -3.32
CA ALA A 83 14.32 5.73 -3.64
C ALA A 83 15.45 5.61 -2.58
N GLU A 84 16.45 6.49 -2.66
CA GLU A 84 17.69 6.50 -1.85
C GLU A 84 17.56 6.14 -0.35
N LYS A 85 16.38 6.31 0.25
CA LYS A 85 16.06 6.04 1.65
C LYS A 85 15.94 4.55 2.01
N LYS A 86 15.40 3.69 1.14
CA LYS A 86 15.04 2.28 1.44
C LYS A 86 14.33 2.12 2.80
N GLN A 87 13.20 2.81 2.95
CA GLN A 87 12.42 2.92 4.19
C GLN A 87 10.95 2.53 4.00
N VAL A 88 10.27 2.24 5.10
CA VAL A 88 8.81 2.16 5.13
C VAL A 88 8.29 3.33 5.96
N HIS A 89 7.36 4.08 5.40
CA HIS A 89 6.70 5.20 6.07
C HIS A 89 5.27 4.80 6.42
N PHE A 90 4.93 4.95 7.70
CA PHE A 90 3.57 4.78 8.18
C PHE A 90 3.05 6.14 8.65
N MET A 91 1.96 6.60 8.06
CA MET A 91 1.34 7.87 8.40
C MET A 91 -0.10 7.64 8.85
N MET A 92 -0.50 8.37 9.88
CA MET A 92 -1.88 8.43 10.34
C MET A 92 -2.22 9.84 10.78
N ARG A 93 -3.44 10.28 10.47
CA ARG A 93 -3.98 11.54 10.94
C ARG A 93 -4.84 11.31 12.18
N ALA A 94 -4.50 11.96 13.29
CA ALA A 94 -5.25 11.94 14.52
C ALA A 94 -6.54 12.79 14.41
N TYR A 95 -7.51 12.54 15.30
CA TYR A 95 -8.78 13.25 15.32
C TYR A 95 -8.65 14.78 15.53
N ASN A 96 -7.59 15.21 16.22
CA ASN A 96 -7.27 16.63 16.40
C ASN A 96 -6.70 17.29 15.13
N GLY A 97 -6.56 16.54 14.04
CA GLY A 97 -6.05 17.00 12.76
C GLY A 97 -4.54 16.88 12.60
N GLU A 98 -3.80 16.51 13.66
CA GLU A 98 -2.35 16.30 13.62
C GLU A 98 -2.00 15.06 12.80
N THR A 99 -0.87 15.12 12.09
CA THR A 99 -0.34 13.99 11.34
C THR A 99 0.82 13.37 12.12
N CYS A 100 0.70 12.11 12.45
CA CYS A 100 1.80 11.31 12.97
C CYS A 100 2.46 10.56 11.82
N LEU A 101 3.78 10.72 11.67
CA LEU A 101 4.60 9.96 10.74
C LEU A 101 5.58 9.09 11.53
N TYR A 102 5.59 7.81 11.22
CA TYR A 102 6.52 6.83 11.74
C TYR A 102 7.40 6.34 10.60
N GLU A 103 8.71 6.49 10.78
CA GLU A 103 9.71 6.05 9.82
C GLU A 103 10.35 4.76 10.31
N PHE A 104 10.22 3.69 9.52
CA PHE A 104 10.89 2.44 9.78
C PHE A 104 12.16 2.38 8.96
N HIS A 105 13.29 2.49 9.66
CA HIS A 105 14.63 2.33 9.12
C HIS A 105 15.08 0.85 9.19
N ASP A 106 16.24 0.54 8.60
CA ASP A 106 16.85 -0.81 8.62
C ASP A 106 16.00 -1.93 8.01
N VAL A 107 15.08 -1.56 7.11
CA VAL A 107 14.19 -2.47 6.36
C VAL A 107 14.75 -2.84 4.98
N SER A 108 16.05 -2.66 4.75
CA SER A 108 16.70 -2.86 3.44
C SER A 108 16.48 -4.25 2.84
N ARG A 109 16.28 -5.28 3.68
CA ARG A 109 15.94 -6.64 3.23
C ARG A 109 14.64 -6.72 2.44
N LEU A 110 13.68 -5.85 2.72
CA LEU A 110 12.42 -5.77 1.97
C LEU A 110 12.67 -5.45 0.49
N PHE A 111 13.73 -4.69 0.20
CA PHE A 111 14.10 -4.25 -1.14
C PHE A 111 15.00 -5.24 -1.89
N GLN A 112 15.30 -6.41 -1.33
CA GLN A 112 16.10 -7.42 -2.01
C GLN A 112 15.22 -8.30 -2.93
N PRO A 113 15.79 -8.86 -4.01
CA PRO A 113 15.08 -9.87 -4.80
C PRO A 113 14.83 -11.15 -4.00
N GLY A 114 13.64 -11.74 -4.11
CA GLY A 114 13.37 -13.09 -3.60
C GLY A 114 12.82 -13.19 -2.17
N TYR A 115 12.47 -12.07 -1.55
CA TYR A 115 11.51 -12.03 -0.43
C TYR A 115 10.14 -11.55 -0.91
#